data_AF-A0A819KCM8-F1
#
_entry.id   AF-A0A819KCM8-F1
#
_cell.length_a   1.000
_cell.length_b   1.000
_cell.length_c   1.000
_cell.angle_alpha   90.00
_cell.angle_beta   90.00
_cell.angle_gamma   90.00
#
_symmetry.space_group_name_H-M   'P 1'
#
loop_
_entity.id
_entity.type
_entity.pdbx_description
1 polymer ?
#
loop_
_entity_poly.entity_id
_entity_poly.type
_entity_poly.pdbx_seq_one_letter_code
_entity_poly.pdbx_strand_id
1 'polypeptide(L)'
;MPDKTLHDKSTYKCFRQFVWMVLIDTLLYGIFCSMAAIFLTHQQITQYQQKSIEQLQLDIFLKQITVFCLHIPFGVSCYTNLLVSKAYRNAMKNVFSWN
;
A
#
# COMPACT_ATOMS: atom_id res chain seq x y z
N MET A 1 44.71 4.21 2.29
CA MET A 1 43.71 4.42 1.22
C MET A 1 42.40 3.80 1.67
N PRO A 2 41.34 4.57 1.94
CA PRO A 2 40.04 3.99 2.30
C PRO A 2 39.46 3.26 1.09
N ASP A 3 39.06 2.02 1.35
CA ASP A 3 38.60 1.02 0.38
C ASP A 3 37.25 1.42 -0.25
N LYS A 4 37.31 1.97 -1.47
CA LYS A 4 36.13 2.41 -2.24
C LYS A 4 35.20 1.25 -2.62
N THR A 5 35.65 0.00 -2.56
CA THR A 5 34.86 -1.17 -2.96
C THR A 5 33.76 -1.55 -1.96
N LEU A 6 33.93 -1.16 -0.69
CA LEU A 6 32.98 -1.41 0.39
C LEU A 6 31.76 -0.46 0.32
N HIS A 7 31.97 0.78 -0.11
CA HIS A 7 30.92 1.79 -0.27
C HIS A 7 29.99 1.47 -1.46
N ASP A 8 30.54 0.88 -2.52
CA ASP A 8 29.81 0.51 -3.73
C ASP A 8 28.88 -0.70 -3.51
N LYS A 9 29.36 -1.75 -2.83
CA LYS A 9 28.54 -2.92 -2.44
C LYS A 9 27.38 -2.56 -1.51
N SER A 10 27.58 -1.62 -0.58
CA SER A 10 26.53 -1.14 0.32
C SER A 10 25.41 -0.42 -0.45
N THR A 11 25.80 0.41 -1.43
CA THR A 11 24.87 1.19 -2.25
C THR A 11 24.01 0.28 -3.13
N TYR A 12 24.60 -0.74 -3.74
CA TYR A 12 23.87 -1.72 -4.56
C TYR A 12 22.84 -2.54 -3.76
N LYS A 13 23.18 -2.95 -2.53
CA LYS A 13 22.22 -3.65 -1.64
C LYS A 13 21.03 -2.78 -1.28
N CYS A 14 21.26 -1.49 -0.99
CA CYS A 14 20.20 -0.53 -0.70
C CYS A 14 19.28 -0.31 -1.91
N PHE A 15 19.85 -0.18 -3.10
CA PHE A 15 19.08 -0.02 -4.34
C PHE A 15 18.22 -1.25 -4.63
N ARG A 16 18.78 -2.46 -4.48
CA ARG A 16 18.04 -3.71 -4.65
C ARG A 16 16.88 -3.83 -3.65
N GLN A 17 17.11 -3.48 -2.38
CA GLN A 17 16.03 -3.46 -1.37
C GLN A 17 14.94 -2.45 -1.72
N PHE A 18 15.30 -1.26 -2.20
CA PHE A 18 14.34 -0.26 -2.66
C PHE A 18 13.51 -0.75 -3.86
N VAL A 19 14.13 -1.40 -4.85
CA VAL A 19 13.42 -1.96 -6.00
C VAL A 19 12.43 -3.04 -5.56
N TRP A 20 12.84 -3.97 -4.69
CA TRP A 20 11.93 -4.99 -4.15
C TRP A 20 10.78 -4.38 -3.35
N MET A 21 11.07 -3.33 -2.60
CA MET A 21 10.09 -2.59 -1.83
C MET A 21 8.98 -2.02 -2.73
N VAL A 22 9.38 -1.25 -3.75
CA VAL A 22 8.45 -0.62 -4.70
C VAL A 22 7.68 -1.68 -5.48
N LEU A 23 8.33 -2.80 -5.83
CA LEU A 23 7.69 -3.90 -6.54
C LEU A 23 6.59 -4.55 -5.67
N ILE A 24 6.86 -4.83 -4.40
CA ILE A 24 5.86 -5.38 -3.46
C ILE A 24 4.72 -4.38 -3.25
N ASP A 25 5.02 -3.09 -3.08
CA ASP A 25 4.02 -2.05 -2.88
C ASP A 25 3.09 -1.90 -4.10
N THR A 26 3.68 -1.94 -5.30
CA THR A 26 2.94 -1.91 -6.58
C THR A 26 2.06 -3.15 -6.74
N LEU A 27 2.56 -4.34 -6.38
CA LEU A 27 1.79 -5.58 -6.44
C LEU A 27 0.62 -5.56 -5.46
N LEU A 28 0.84 -5.13 -4.21
CA LEU A 28 -0.21 -5.01 -3.21
C LEU A 28 -1.28 -4.02 -3.68
N TYR A 29 -0.87 -2.84 -4.14
CA TYR A 29 -1.78 -1.84 -4.69
C TYR A 29 -2.62 -2.41 -5.84
N GLY A 30 -1.98 -3.09 -6.80
CA GLY A 30 -2.66 -3.72 -7.94
C GLY A 30 -3.71 -4.75 -7.52
N ILE A 31 -3.38 -5.64 -6.57
CA ILE A 31 -4.31 -6.65 -6.05
C ILE A 31 -5.53 -5.97 -5.40
N PHE A 32 -5.30 -5.04 -4.47
CA PHE A 32 -6.39 -4.38 -3.75
C PHE A 32 -7.26 -3.50 -4.67
N CYS A 33 -6.67 -2.79 -5.64
CA CYS A 33 -7.41 -2.04 -6.63
C CYS A 33 -8.25 -2.94 -7.55
N SER A 34 -7.71 -4.09 -7.97
CA SER A 34 -8.46 -5.02 -8.82
C SER A 34 -9.70 -5.59 -8.11
N MET A 35 -9.59 -5.94 -6.83
CA MET A 35 -10.72 -6.38 -6.01
C MET A 35 -11.80 -5.29 -5.91
N ALA A 36 -11.39 -4.03 -5.70
CA ALA A 36 -12.32 -2.91 -5.66
C ALA A 36 -13.01 -2.65 -7.00
N ALA A 37 -12.28 -2.75 -8.11
CA ALA A 37 -12.84 -2.60 -9.45
C ALA A 37 -13.90 -3.66 -9.76
N ILE A 38 -13.64 -4.93 -9.41
CA ILE A 38 -14.61 -6.03 -9.56
C ILE A 38 -15.89 -5.73 -8.76
N PHE A 39 -15.74 -5.32 -7.49
CA PHE A 39 -16.89 -5.01 -6.63
C PHE A 39 -17.73 -3.85 -7.18
N LEU A 40 -17.10 -2.74 -7.59
CA LEU A 40 -17.79 -1.59 -8.16
C LEU A 40 -18.50 -1.95 -9.48
N THR A 41 -17.87 -2.79 -10.30
CA THR A 41 -18.46 -3.26 -11.56
C THR A 41 -19.69 -4.13 -11.30
N HIS A 42 -19.61 -5.06 -10.34
CA HIS A 42 -20.76 -5.84 -9.90
C HIS A 42 -21.90 -4.96 -9.38
N GLN A 43 -21.57 -3.91 -8.61
CA GLN A 43 -22.55 -2.96 -8.11
C GLN A 43 -23.25 -2.18 -9.23
N GLN A 44 -22.52 -1.80 -10.29
CA GLN A 44 -23.09 -1.15 -11.47
C GLN A 44 -23.98 -2.09 -12.29
N ILE A 45 -23.59 -3.35 -12.47
CA ILE A 45 -24.39 -4.33 -13.22
C ILE A 45 -25.72 -4.62 -12.50
N THR A 46 -25.67 -4.73 -11.18
CA THR A 46 -26.85 -5.09 -10.36
C THR A 46 -27.69 -3.90 -9.93
N GLN A 47 -27.38 -2.68 -10.39
CA GLN A 47 -28.03 -1.45 -9.91
C GLN A 47 -29.54 -1.37 -10.20
N TYR A 48 -30.01 -2.04 -11.26
CA TYR A 48 -31.42 -2.04 -11.66
C TYR A 48 -32.19 -3.27 -11.19
N GLN A 49 -31.52 -4.20 -10.50
CA GLN A 49 -32.18 -5.39 -9.95
C GLN A 49 -32.81 -5.05 -8.61
N GLN A 50 -34.04 -5.54 -8.40
CA GLN A 50 -34.74 -5.36 -7.14
C GLN A 50 -34.08 -6.27 -6.08
N LYS A 51 -33.29 -5.68 -5.19
CA LYS A 51 -32.56 -6.40 -4.14
C LYS A 51 -33.44 -6.59 -2.92
N SER A 52 -33.32 -7.77 -2.27
CA SER A 52 -33.91 -7.97 -0.95
C SER A 52 -33.17 -7.12 0.10
N ILE A 53 -33.80 -6.91 1.26
CA ILE A 53 -33.17 -6.17 2.38
C ILE A 53 -31.86 -6.84 2.82
N GLU A 54 -31.83 -8.18 2.85
CA GLU A 54 -30.65 -8.97 3.20
C GLU A 54 -29.50 -8.77 2.19
N GLN A 55 -29.82 -8.77 0.89
CA GLN A 55 -28.85 -8.51 -0.17
C GLN A 55 -28.27 -7.09 -0.08
N LEU A 56 -29.11 -6.11 0.26
CA LEU A 56 -28.66 -4.73 0.47
C LEU A 56 -27.69 -4.62 1.65
N GLN A 57 -27.96 -5.32 2.75
CA GLN A 57 -27.05 -5.35 3.91
C GLN A 57 -25.70 -5.99 3.57
N LEU A 58 -25.71 -7.10 2.82
CA LEU A 58 -24.49 -7.75 2.33
C LEU A 58 -23.68 -6.83 1.42
N ASP A 59 -24.33 -6.11 0.50
CA ASP A 59 -23.66 -5.13 -0.37
C ASP A 59 -23.02 -3.99 0.43
N ILE A 60 -23.71 -3.47 1.44
CA ILE A 60 -23.16 -2.43 2.33
C ILE A 60 -21.94 -2.97 3.09
N PHE A 61 -22.02 -4.18 3.63
CA PHE A 61 -20.91 -4.82 4.33
C PHE A 61 -19.69 -5.03 3.41
N LEU A 62 -19.90 -5.57 2.21
CA LEU A 62 -18.85 -5.75 1.21
C LEU A 62 -18.25 -4.43 0.74
N LYS A 63 -19.05 -3.37 0.65
CA LYS A 63 -18.56 -2.03 0.34
C LYS A 63 -17.61 -1.52 1.43
N GLN A 64 -17.95 -1.70 2.70
CA GLN A 64 -17.08 -1.32 3.81
C GLN A 64 -15.76 -2.09 3.81
N ILE A 65 -15.81 -3.40 3.55
CA ILE A 65 -14.60 -4.23 3.39
C ILE A 65 -13.74 -3.70 2.24
N THR A 66 -14.36 -3.40 1.09
CA THR A 66 -13.64 -2.90 -0.08
C THR A 66 -12.94 -1.56 0.20
N VAL A 67 -13.63 -0.62 0.87
CA VAL A 67 -13.05 0.67 1.28
C VAL A 67 -11.91 0.46 2.27
N PHE A 68 -12.07 -0.41 3.26
CA PHE A 68 -11.00 -0.74 4.21
C PHE A 68 -9.77 -1.32 3.50
N CYS A 69 -9.98 -2.29 2.60
CA CYS A 69 -8.94 -2.90 1.79
C CYS A 69 -8.17 -1.90 0.92
N LEU A 70 -8.83 -0.88 0.37
CA LEU A 70 -8.17 0.19 -0.39
C LEU A 70 -7.23 1.06 0.47
N HIS A 71 -7.43 1.13 1.78
CA HIS A 71 -6.58 1.89 2.69
C HIS A 71 -5.35 1.10 3.16
N ILE A 72 -5.38 -0.23 3.09
CA ILE A 72 -4.27 -1.10 3.51
C ILE A 72 -2.96 -0.78 2.77
N PRO A 73 -2.94 -0.63 1.42
CA PRO A 73 -1.72 -0.24 0.69
C PRO A 73 -1.08 1.02 1.25
N PHE A 74 -1.85 2.09 1.47
CA PHE A 74 -1.30 3.36 1.98
C PHE A 74 -0.64 3.23 3.35
N GLY A 75 -1.21 2.41 4.24
CA GLY A 75 -0.60 2.09 5.52
C GLY A 75 0.72 1.34 5.34
N VAL A 76 0.72 0.30 4.50
CA VAL A 76 1.91 -0.51 4.20
C VAL A 76 3.01 0.35 3.57
N SER A 77 2.69 1.19 2.58
CA SER A 77 3.67 2.08 1.94
C SER A 77 4.35 3.01 2.94
N CYS A 78 3.61 3.53 3.94
CA CYS A 78 4.16 4.38 4.99
C CYS A 78 5.18 3.61 5.87
N TYR A 79 4.82 2.43 6.37
CA TYR A 79 5.74 1.58 7.15
C TYR A 79 6.97 1.19 6.34
N THR A 80 6.77 0.89 5.06
CA THR A 80 7.85 0.41 4.20
C THR A 80 8.84 1.54 3.87
N ASN A 81 8.34 2.75 3.60
CA ASN A 81 9.16 3.96 3.48
C ASN A 81 9.97 4.25 4.76
N LEU A 82 9.37 4.05 5.93
CA LEU A 82 10.02 4.24 7.22
C LEU A 82 11.10 3.19 7.49
N LEU A 83 10.92 1.94 7.08
CA LEU A 83 11.90 0.87 7.31
C LEU A 83 13.11 0.93 6.37
N VAL A 84 12.91 1.37 5.13
CA VAL A 84 13.97 1.36 4.10
C VAL A 84 14.73 2.68 4.06
N SER A 85 14.04 3.82 4.10
CA SER A 85 14.70 5.10 3.89
C SER A 85 15.30 5.66 5.19
N LYS A 86 16.64 5.75 5.26
CA LYS A 86 17.31 6.51 6.33
C LYS A 86 16.98 8.00 6.26
N ALA A 87 16.83 8.56 5.06
CA ALA A 87 16.42 9.94 4.85
C ALA A 87 15.00 10.20 5.41
N TYR A 88 14.04 9.31 5.12
CA TYR A 88 12.68 9.42 5.64
C TYR A 88 12.65 9.26 7.17
N ARG A 89 13.42 8.32 7.73
CA ARG A 89 13.57 8.19 9.20
C ARG A 89 14.16 9.43 9.85
N ASN A 90 15.15 10.05 9.24
CA ASN A 90 15.75 11.26 9.78
C ASN A 90 14.79 12.46 9.66
N ALA A 91 14.05 12.58 8.56
CA ALA A 91 12.99 13.57 8.41
C ALA A 91 11.87 13.38 9.46
N MET A 92 11.40 12.15 9.66
CA MET A 92 10.41 11.83 10.69
C MET A 92 10.94 12.10 12.10
N LYS A 93 12.19 11.73 12.41
CA LYS A 93 12.81 12.06 13.70
C LYS A 93 12.80 13.56 13.95
N ASN A 94 13.11 14.39 12.95
CA ASN A 94 13.08 15.85 13.10
C ASN A 94 11.67 16.40 13.35
N VAL A 95 10.63 15.77 12.79
CA VAL A 95 9.23 16.15 13.04
C VAL A 95 8.80 15.75 14.44
N PHE A 96 9.21 14.58 14.94
CA PHE A 96 8.83 14.06 16.26
C PHE A 96 9.78 14.48 17.39
N SER A 97 10.96 15.03 17.08
CA SER A 97 11.91 15.58 18.06
C SER A 97 11.62 17.03 18.44
N TRP A 98 10.47 17.56 18.02
CA TRP A 98 9.94 18.83 18.53
C TRP A 98 9.09 18.55 19.78
N ASN A 99 9.79 18.15 20.85
CA ASN A 99 9.35 18.18 22.24
C ASN A 99 10.60 18.16 23.13
#